data_AF-A0AB39TX33-F1
#
_entry.id   AF-A0AB39TX33-F1
#
_cell.length_a   1.000
_cell.length_b   1.000
_cell.length_c   1.000
_cell.angle_alpha   90.00
_cell.angle_beta   90.00
_cell.angle_gamma   90.00
#
_symmetry.space_group_name_H-M   'P 1'
#
loop_
_entity.id
_entity.type
_entity.pdbx_description
1 polymer ?
#
loop_
_entity_poly.entity_id
_entity_poly.type
_entity_poly.pdbx_seq_one_letter_code
_entity_poly.pdbx_strand_id
1 'polypeptide(L)'
;MSPADPTTPNEAARLTQELIDQGYTRRQVATMLGRDASLVSQFFTRGKGASMVGALRQLVQAVRGGERDTEALAAIAEANTSRRRTRTGHRARVRGKDTVGEAGGSMAGRAGKQAIRSGAAHLAPVVHATGRAGGRLAFTVRMKADQYVYSAGSEQDSGGIRRGFVPRTDGTEERTYGSVSTGGFDAAEWSRRVADHHGDVTEAMKAWLVETGRAVADADIAYLEVRGWVPPGQR
;
A
#
# COMPACT_ATOMS: atom_id res chain seq x y z
N MET A 1 -4.43 -17.50 11.58
CA MET A 1 -5.86 -17.18 11.78
C MET A 1 -6.62 -18.41 11.38
N SER A 2 -7.28 -19.07 12.33
CA SER A 2 -8.13 -20.23 12.04
C SER A 2 -9.26 -19.81 11.10
N PRO A 3 -9.67 -20.68 10.15
CA PRO A 3 -10.87 -20.44 9.36
C PRO A 3 -12.07 -20.24 10.28
N ALA A 4 -13.04 -19.43 9.85
CA ALA A 4 -14.29 -19.32 10.57
C ALA A 4 -14.95 -20.69 10.60
N ASP A 5 -15.45 -21.10 11.77
CA ASP A 5 -16.25 -22.30 11.91
C ASP A 5 -17.54 -22.10 11.08
N PRO A 6 -17.78 -22.91 10.04
CA PRO A 6 -18.97 -22.77 9.19
C PRO A 6 -20.27 -23.02 9.96
N THR A 7 -20.22 -23.62 11.15
CA THR A 7 -21.40 -23.91 11.99
C THR A 7 -21.72 -22.79 12.98
N THR A 8 -20.77 -21.90 13.27
CA THR A 8 -20.95 -20.77 14.20
C THR A 8 -20.62 -19.45 13.51
N PRO A 9 -21.54 -18.87 12.72
CA PRO A 9 -21.30 -17.63 12.01
C PRO A 9 -20.96 -16.51 12.99
N ASN A 10 -19.93 -15.74 12.67
CA ASN A 10 -19.56 -14.57 13.46
C ASN A 10 -20.68 -13.52 13.43
N GLU A 11 -20.62 -12.56 14.35
CA GLU A 11 -21.71 -11.60 14.51
C GLU A 11 -21.96 -10.75 13.25
N ALA A 12 -20.90 -10.36 12.54
CA ALA A 12 -21.04 -9.62 11.28
C ALA A 12 -21.78 -10.44 10.21
N ALA A 13 -21.50 -11.75 10.12
CA ALA A 13 -22.19 -12.65 9.21
C ALA A 13 -23.66 -12.82 9.57
N ARG A 14 -23.99 -12.98 10.86
CA ARG A 14 -25.39 -13.08 11.33
C ARG A 14 -26.20 -11.84 11.00
N LEU A 15 -25.70 -10.65 11.36
CA LEU A 15 -26.39 -9.39 11.07
C LEU A 15 -26.52 -9.12 9.56
N THR A 16 -25.51 -9.51 8.78
CA THR A 16 -25.60 -9.42 7.32
C THR A 16 -26.65 -10.38 6.77
N GLN A 17 -26.79 -11.57 7.35
CA GLN A 17 -27.83 -12.53 6.96
C GLN A 17 -29.22 -11.96 7.24
N GLU A 18 -29.43 -11.29 8.38
CA GLU A 18 -30.71 -10.64 8.67
C GLU A 18 -31.08 -9.57 7.64
N LEU A 19 -30.12 -8.77 7.15
CA LEU A 19 -30.37 -7.84 6.06
C LEU A 19 -30.69 -8.58 4.75
N ILE A 20 -30.05 -9.71 4.47
CA ILE A 20 -30.35 -10.54 3.30
C ILE A 20 -31.78 -11.10 3.38
N ASP A 21 -32.20 -11.55 4.57
CA ASP A 21 -33.53 -12.07 4.82
C ASP A 21 -34.61 -10.98 4.66
N GLN A 22 -34.24 -9.71 4.79
CA GLN A 22 -35.07 -8.53 4.48
C GLN A 22 -35.06 -8.14 2.98
N GLY A 23 -34.42 -8.94 2.12
CA GLY A 23 -34.41 -8.76 0.67
C GLY A 23 -33.19 -8.00 0.11
N TYR A 24 -32.20 -7.66 0.94
CA TYR A 24 -30.98 -7.01 0.45
C TYR A 24 -29.98 -8.00 -0.11
N THR A 25 -29.31 -7.63 -1.20
CA THR A 25 -28.16 -8.39 -1.71
C THR A 25 -26.90 -8.06 -0.90
N ARG A 26 -25.93 -9.00 -0.86
CA ARG A 26 -24.60 -8.74 -0.29
C ARG A 26 -23.92 -7.50 -0.89
N ARG A 27 -24.19 -7.21 -2.16
CA ARG A 27 -23.67 -6.02 -2.85
C ARG A 27 -24.29 -4.74 -2.29
N GLN A 28 -25.62 -4.70 -2.11
CA GLN A 28 -26.29 -3.57 -1.49
C GLN A 28 -25.83 -3.34 -0.05
N VAL A 29 -25.67 -4.42 0.73
CA VAL A 29 -25.10 -4.31 2.10
C VAL A 29 -23.68 -3.73 2.06
N ALA A 30 -22.86 -4.17 1.11
CA ALA A 30 -21.51 -3.62 0.94
C ALA A 30 -21.54 -2.11 0.59
N THR A 31 -22.43 -1.71 -0.32
CA THR A 31 -22.65 -0.31 -0.69
C THR A 31 -23.08 0.54 0.52
N MET A 32 -24.06 0.09 1.30
CA MET A 32 -24.49 0.78 2.52
C MET A 32 -23.35 0.95 3.54
N LEU A 33 -22.46 -0.04 3.64
CA LEU A 33 -21.28 0.04 4.51
C LEU A 33 -20.12 0.87 3.93
N GLY A 34 -20.23 1.34 2.68
CA GLY A 34 -19.14 1.98 1.94
C GLY A 34 -17.94 1.05 1.73
N ARG A 35 -18.18 -0.23 1.43
CA ARG A 35 -17.14 -1.27 1.27
C ARG A 35 -17.39 -2.12 0.02
N ASP A 36 -16.36 -2.89 -0.35
CA ASP A 36 -16.48 -3.88 -1.43
C ASP A 36 -17.24 -5.12 -0.99
N ALA A 37 -18.02 -5.72 -1.91
CA ALA A 37 -18.75 -6.96 -1.69
C ALA A 37 -17.83 -8.15 -1.30
N SER A 38 -16.55 -8.10 -1.68
CA SER A 38 -15.54 -9.06 -1.25
C SER A 38 -15.32 -9.04 0.27
N LEU A 39 -15.38 -7.86 0.91
CA LEU A 39 -15.25 -7.76 2.37
C LEU A 39 -16.45 -8.40 3.06
N VAL A 40 -17.67 -8.15 2.57
CA VAL A 40 -18.90 -8.74 3.11
C VAL A 40 -18.89 -10.26 2.97
N SER A 41 -18.42 -10.78 1.83
CA SER A 41 -18.26 -12.22 1.61
C SER A 41 -17.27 -12.87 2.59
N GLN A 42 -16.29 -12.09 3.08
CA GLN A 42 -15.33 -12.55 4.08
C GLN A 42 -15.89 -12.61 5.51
N PHE A 43 -17.08 -12.05 5.76
CA PHE A 43 -17.76 -12.24 7.05
C PHE A 43 -18.13 -13.71 7.24
N PHE A 44 -18.71 -14.30 6.20
CA PHE A 44 -19.15 -15.71 6.17
C PHE A 44 -17.98 -16.69 6.04
N THR A 45 -16.96 -16.36 5.22
CA THR A 45 -15.90 -17.33 4.87
C THR A 45 -14.65 -17.24 5.73
N ARG A 46 -14.34 -16.06 6.30
CA ARG A 46 -13.07 -15.80 7.01
C ARG A 46 -13.25 -15.19 8.39
N GLY A 47 -14.49 -15.07 8.87
CA GLY A 47 -14.76 -14.55 10.20
C GLY A 47 -14.35 -13.08 10.36
N LYS A 48 -14.26 -12.31 9.27
CA LYS A 48 -13.96 -10.87 9.32
C LYS A 48 -15.21 -10.07 9.67
N GLY A 49 -15.05 -8.76 9.87
CA GLY A 49 -16.17 -7.84 10.03
C GLY A 49 -16.42 -7.35 11.46
N ALA A 50 -15.58 -7.69 12.43
CA ALA A 50 -15.71 -7.22 13.81
C ALA A 50 -15.84 -5.68 13.92
N SER A 51 -15.11 -4.93 13.09
CA SER A 51 -15.18 -3.46 13.07
C SER A 51 -16.47 -2.90 12.42
N MET A 52 -17.28 -3.75 11.78
CA MET A 52 -18.52 -3.39 11.10
C MET A 52 -19.77 -3.77 11.90
N VAL A 53 -19.62 -4.50 13.01
CA VAL A 53 -20.75 -4.95 13.83
C VAL A 53 -21.60 -3.78 14.31
N GLY A 54 -20.99 -2.67 14.73
CA GLY A 54 -21.71 -1.46 15.14
C GLY A 54 -22.64 -0.93 14.03
N ALA A 55 -22.09 -0.72 12.83
CA ALA A 55 -22.86 -0.29 11.67
C ALA A 55 -23.95 -1.30 11.27
N LEU A 56 -23.63 -2.59 11.25
CA LEU A 56 -24.58 -3.64 10.90
C LEU A 56 -25.77 -3.72 11.87
N ARG A 57 -25.55 -3.57 13.18
CA ARG A 57 -26.64 -3.52 14.17
C ARG A 57 -27.59 -2.36 13.91
N GLN A 58 -27.05 -1.18 13.59
CA GLN A 58 -27.86 0.01 13.32
C GLN A 58 -28.64 -0.13 11.99
N LEU A 59 -28.01 -0.70 10.96
CA LEU A 59 -28.71 -1.02 9.70
C LEU A 59 -29.88 -1.98 9.93
N VAL A 60 -29.66 -3.07 10.66
CA VAL A 60 -30.72 -4.04 10.99
C VAL A 60 -31.86 -3.36 11.76
N GLN A 61 -31.55 -2.51 12.74
CA GLN A 61 -32.55 -1.77 13.51
C GLN A 61 -33.37 -0.82 12.63
N ALA A 62 -32.70 -0.05 11.76
CA ALA A 62 -33.36 0.89 10.85
C ALA A 62 -34.28 0.17 9.85
N VAL A 63 -33.80 -0.93 9.25
CA VAL A 63 -34.60 -1.76 8.33
C VAL A 63 -35.80 -2.38 9.05
N ARG A 64 -35.64 -2.88 10.28
CA ARG A 64 -36.79 -3.36 11.07
C ARG A 64 -37.77 -2.24 11.41
N GLY A 65 -37.30 -1.01 11.57
CA GLY A 65 -38.10 0.20 11.76
C GLY A 65 -38.80 0.72 10.49
N GLY A 66 -38.59 0.08 9.34
CA GLY A 66 -39.23 0.43 8.07
C GLY A 66 -38.39 1.28 7.12
N GLU A 67 -37.17 1.66 7.50
CA GLU A 67 -36.29 2.42 6.60
C GLU A 67 -35.88 1.56 5.40
N ARG A 68 -36.04 2.11 4.19
CA ARG A 68 -35.70 1.45 2.92
C ARG A 68 -34.84 2.33 2.01
N ASP A 69 -34.74 3.62 2.29
CA ASP A 69 -33.86 4.52 1.56
C ASP A 69 -32.39 4.14 1.81
N THR A 70 -31.72 3.76 0.73
CA THR A 70 -30.33 3.33 0.76
C THR A 70 -29.37 4.45 1.13
N GLU A 71 -29.71 5.72 0.86
CA GLU A 71 -28.87 6.86 1.23
C GLU A 71 -28.93 7.12 2.73
N ALA A 72 -30.14 7.13 3.31
CA ALA A 72 -30.34 7.18 4.76
C ALA A 72 -29.65 6.01 5.49
N LEU A 73 -29.78 4.80 4.97
CA LEU A 73 -29.12 3.61 5.53
C LEU A 73 -27.59 3.73 5.45
N ALA A 74 -27.05 4.26 4.36
CA ALA A 74 -25.61 4.50 4.22
C ALA A 74 -25.09 5.52 5.24
N ALA A 75 -25.83 6.60 5.49
CA ALA A 75 -25.48 7.60 6.51
C ALA A 75 -25.48 7.01 7.93
N ILE A 76 -26.47 6.18 8.25
CA ILE A 76 -26.53 5.44 9.54
C ILE A 76 -25.32 4.53 9.69
N ALA A 77 -24.97 3.78 8.63
CA ALA A 77 -23.82 2.90 8.64
C ALA A 77 -22.52 3.68 8.83
N GLU A 78 -22.31 4.77 8.08
CA GLU A 78 -21.11 5.60 8.15
C GLU A 78 -20.83 6.08 9.57
N ALA A 79 -21.85 6.66 10.23
CA ALA A 79 -21.77 7.15 11.61
C ALA A 79 -21.40 6.04 12.63
N ASN A 80 -21.60 4.78 12.27
CA ASN A 80 -21.42 3.62 13.16
C ASN A 80 -20.32 2.65 12.69
N THR A 81 -19.58 2.98 11.62
CA THR A 81 -18.41 2.19 11.21
C THR A 81 -17.20 2.55 12.07
N SER A 82 -16.65 1.55 12.76
CA SER A 82 -15.42 1.72 13.52
C SER A 82 -14.21 1.46 12.63
N ARG A 83 -13.16 2.28 12.74
CA ARG A 83 -11.87 1.92 12.15
C ARG A 83 -11.34 0.66 12.83
N ARG A 84 -10.91 -0.32 12.03
CA ARG A 84 -10.23 -1.52 12.53
C ARG A 84 -9.03 -1.10 13.37
N ARG A 85 -8.91 -1.66 14.58
CA ARG A 85 -7.74 -1.51 15.43
C ARG A 85 -6.77 -2.68 15.22
N THR A 86 -5.49 -2.42 15.42
CA THR A 86 -4.46 -3.45 15.55
C THR A 86 -4.70 -4.26 16.82
N ARG A 87 -4.01 -5.41 16.96
CA ARG A 87 -4.11 -6.25 18.16
C ARG A 87 -3.75 -5.50 19.46
N THR A 88 -2.96 -4.44 19.36
CA THR A 88 -2.56 -3.56 20.47
C THR A 88 -3.44 -2.30 20.61
N GLY A 89 -4.58 -2.23 19.92
CA GLY A 89 -5.56 -1.16 20.09
C GLY A 89 -5.33 0.12 19.27
N HIS A 90 -4.19 0.25 18.57
CA HIS A 90 -3.94 1.40 17.68
C HIS A 90 -4.78 1.33 16.40
N ARG A 91 -5.08 2.48 15.77
CA ARG A 91 -5.76 2.53 14.47
C ARG A 91 -4.95 1.74 13.43
N ALA A 92 -5.57 0.78 12.74
CA ALA A 92 -4.92 0.05 11.67
C ALA A 92 -4.62 0.98 10.49
N ARG A 93 -3.42 0.88 9.92
CA ARG A 93 -3.04 1.64 8.71
C ARG A 93 -3.93 1.17 7.55
N VAL A 94 -4.60 2.12 6.91
CA VAL A 94 -5.36 1.88 5.68
C VAL A 94 -4.39 2.04 4.51
N ARG A 95 -4.44 1.12 3.54
CA ARG A 95 -3.75 1.31 2.26
C ARG A 95 -4.51 2.41 1.52
N GLY A 96 -3.96 3.61 1.49
CA GLY A 96 -4.56 4.74 0.76
C GLY A 96 -4.62 4.42 -0.73
N LYS A 97 -5.58 5.04 -1.44
CA LYS A 97 -5.53 5.11 -2.89
C LYS A 97 -4.34 6.00 -3.25
N ASP A 98 -3.43 5.47 -4.06
CA ASP A 98 -2.26 6.19 -4.55
C ASP A 98 -2.74 7.41 -5.37
N THR A 99 -2.64 8.60 -4.78
CA THR A 99 -3.01 9.87 -5.44
C THR A 99 -1.83 10.83 -5.27
N VAL A 100 -1.11 11.12 -6.36
CA VAL A 100 0.08 12.01 -6.36
C VAL A 100 -0.27 13.50 -6.44
N GLY A 101 -1.56 13.87 -6.53
CA GLY A 101 -1.96 15.18 -7.04
C GLY A 101 -1.80 16.40 -6.13
N GLU A 102 -1.57 16.26 -4.82
CA GLU A 102 -1.54 17.41 -3.89
C GLU A 102 -0.16 17.59 -3.24
N ALA A 103 0.20 18.84 -2.93
CA ALA A 103 1.40 19.14 -2.15
C ALA A 103 1.30 18.42 -0.78
N GLY A 104 2.29 17.58 -0.47
CA GLY A 104 2.25 16.68 0.70
C GLY A 104 1.61 15.30 0.46
N GLY A 105 1.09 15.03 -0.75
CA GLY A 105 0.67 13.71 -1.20
C GLY A 105 1.87 12.78 -1.42
N SER A 106 1.66 11.47 -1.23
CA SER A 106 2.68 10.46 -1.52
C SER A 106 2.07 9.26 -2.24
N MET A 107 2.83 8.67 -3.18
CA MET A 107 2.53 7.38 -3.78
C MET A 107 3.67 6.41 -3.50
N ALA A 108 3.34 5.15 -3.24
CA ALA A 108 4.35 4.13 -3.00
C ALA A 108 4.02 2.83 -3.73
N GLY A 109 4.94 2.40 -4.59
CA GLY A 109 4.89 1.11 -5.27
C GLY A 109 5.95 0.15 -4.73
N ARG A 110 5.67 -1.15 -4.74
CA ARG A 110 6.62 -2.20 -4.33
C ARG A 110 6.65 -3.35 -5.33
N ALA A 111 7.82 -3.95 -5.47
CA ALA A 111 8.07 -5.13 -6.28
C ALA A 111 8.87 -6.16 -5.47
N GLY A 112 8.33 -7.37 -5.37
CA GLY A 112 9.06 -8.53 -4.87
C GLY A 112 9.65 -9.35 -6.02
N LYS A 113 10.33 -10.45 -5.66
CA LYS A 113 11.11 -11.32 -6.57
C LYS A 113 10.46 -11.63 -7.93
N GLN A 114 9.16 -11.93 -7.96
CA GLN A 114 8.47 -12.23 -9.23
C GLN A 114 8.38 -11.01 -10.15
N ALA A 115 8.03 -9.84 -9.61
CA ALA A 115 7.88 -8.63 -10.40
C ALA A 115 9.24 -8.05 -10.82
N ILE A 116 10.28 -8.19 -10.00
CA ILE A 116 11.67 -7.86 -10.37
C ILE A 116 12.09 -8.61 -11.64
N ARG A 117 11.80 -9.92 -11.72
CA ARG A 117 12.14 -10.72 -12.92
C ARG A 117 11.49 -10.23 -14.21
N SER A 118 10.38 -9.50 -14.09
CA SER A 118 9.68 -8.86 -15.22
C SER A 118 9.89 -7.33 -15.22
N GLY A 119 11.01 -6.85 -14.67
CA GLY A 119 11.42 -5.45 -14.69
C GLY A 119 10.68 -4.51 -13.74
N ALA A 120 9.73 -5.02 -12.96
CA ALA A 120 8.85 -4.23 -12.09
C ALA A 120 8.16 -3.05 -12.81
N ALA A 121 7.79 -3.25 -14.08
CA ALA A 121 7.23 -2.21 -14.93
C ALA A 121 5.96 -1.54 -14.37
N HIS A 122 5.22 -2.21 -13.49
CA HIS A 122 4.07 -1.63 -12.78
C HIS A 122 4.45 -0.48 -11.82
N LEU A 123 5.74 -0.28 -11.54
CA LEU A 123 6.26 0.85 -10.76
C LEU A 123 6.50 2.09 -11.64
N ALA A 124 6.66 1.93 -12.96
CA ALA A 124 6.92 3.04 -13.88
C ALA A 124 5.82 4.13 -13.85
N PRO A 125 4.51 3.80 -13.74
CA PRO A 125 3.48 4.81 -13.56
C PRO A 125 3.68 5.71 -12.34
N VAL A 126 4.22 5.19 -11.23
CA VAL A 126 4.53 6.00 -10.03
C VAL A 126 5.63 7.00 -10.37
N VAL A 127 6.73 6.52 -10.96
CA VAL A 127 7.87 7.37 -11.37
C VAL A 127 7.42 8.45 -12.34
N HIS A 128 6.70 8.09 -13.41
CA HIS A 128 6.24 9.03 -14.43
C HIS A 128 5.20 10.03 -13.93
N ALA A 129 4.29 9.60 -13.04
CA ALA A 129 3.31 10.51 -12.45
C ALA A 129 3.97 11.51 -11.50
N THR A 130 4.90 11.05 -10.64
CA THR A 130 5.68 11.95 -9.77
C THR A 130 6.57 12.89 -10.58
N GLY A 131 7.17 12.41 -11.68
CA GLY A 131 7.95 13.25 -12.59
C GLY A 131 7.13 14.36 -13.25
N ARG A 132 5.93 14.02 -13.76
CA ARG A 132 4.99 15.01 -14.31
C ARG A 132 4.51 16.05 -13.29
N ALA A 133 4.49 15.68 -12.01
CA ALA A 133 4.09 16.57 -10.92
C ALA A 133 5.27 17.40 -10.33
N GLY A 134 6.46 17.36 -10.94
CA GLY A 134 7.64 18.07 -10.41
C GLY A 134 8.15 17.52 -9.07
N GLY A 135 7.84 16.26 -8.77
CA GLY A 135 8.10 15.66 -7.46
C GLY A 135 9.54 15.17 -7.24
N ARG A 136 9.70 14.47 -6.12
CA ARG A 136 10.92 13.80 -5.70
C ARG A 136 10.63 12.32 -5.44
N LEU A 137 11.65 11.48 -5.65
CA LEU A 137 11.58 10.03 -5.44
C LEU A 137 12.56 9.57 -4.37
N ALA A 138 12.18 8.53 -3.64
CA ALA A 138 13.07 7.72 -2.84
C ALA A 138 12.90 6.26 -3.25
N PHE A 139 14.01 5.54 -3.26
CA PHE A 139 14.02 4.11 -3.58
C PHE A 139 14.50 3.31 -2.38
N THR A 140 13.89 2.15 -2.15
CA THR A 140 14.46 1.13 -1.25
C THR A 140 14.76 -0.11 -2.06
N VAL A 141 16.01 -0.56 -2.03
CA VAL A 141 16.50 -1.70 -2.79
C VAL A 141 16.95 -2.78 -1.82
N ARG A 142 16.70 -4.06 -2.13
CA ARG A 142 17.27 -5.18 -1.39
C ARG A 142 18.15 -6.04 -2.28
N MET A 143 19.37 -6.31 -1.86
CA MET A 143 20.32 -7.20 -2.53
C MET A 143 21.08 -8.02 -1.49
N LYS A 144 21.90 -8.99 -1.91
CA LYS A 144 22.82 -9.64 -0.97
C LYS A 144 23.82 -8.61 -0.41
N ALA A 145 24.22 -8.79 0.83
CA ALA A 145 25.14 -7.86 1.51
C ALA A 145 26.46 -7.66 0.75
N ASP A 146 26.99 -8.73 0.16
CA ASP A 146 28.24 -8.76 -0.60
C ASP A 146 28.15 -8.11 -1.99
N GLN A 147 26.95 -7.77 -2.45
CA GLN A 147 26.73 -7.09 -3.74
C GLN A 147 26.77 -5.56 -3.60
N TYR A 148 26.74 -5.04 -2.37
CA TYR A 148 26.97 -3.63 -2.11
C TYR A 148 28.47 -3.34 -1.98
N VAL A 149 28.96 -2.32 -2.70
CA VAL A 149 30.38 -1.94 -2.69
C VAL A 149 30.74 -1.20 -1.40
N TYR A 150 29.86 -0.31 -0.96
CA TYR A 150 30.07 0.49 0.23
C TYR A 150 29.40 -0.13 1.45
N SER A 151 29.89 0.20 2.64
CA SER A 151 29.21 -0.14 3.90
C SER A 151 27.89 0.63 4.03
N ALA A 152 26.92 0.00 4.69
CA ALA A 152 25.62 0.59 4.93
C ALA A 152 25.73 1.91 5.72
N GLY A 153 25.01 2.95 5.28
CA GLY A 153 25.00 4.26 5.94
C GLY A 153 26.23 5.12 5.65
N SER A 154 27.14 4.68 4.78
CA SER A 154 28.20 5.51 4.22
C SER A 154 27.61 6.72 3.47
N GLU A 155 28.28 7.87 3.55
CA GLU A 155 27.97 9.05 2.71
C GLU A 155 28.02 8.71 1.21
N GLN A 156 28.99 7.89 0.82
CA GLN A 156 29.18 7.48 -0.59
C GLN A 156 28.08 6.53 -1.07
N ASP A 157 27.40 5.83 -0.17
CA ASP A 157 26.27 4.95 -0.50
C ASP A 157 24.94 5.69 -0.43
N SER A 158 24.49 6.00 0.78
CA SER A 158 23.12 6.44 1.04
C SER A 158 23.03 7.88 1.53
N GLY A 159 24.04 8.72 1.26
CA GLY A 159 24.07 10.13 1.69
C GLY A 159 23.90 10.30 3.20
N GLY A 160 24.55 9.42 3.98
CA GLY A 160 24.52 9.47 5.44
C GLY A 160 23.24 8.92 6.10
N ILE A 161 22.29 8.38 5.33
CA ILE A 161 21.05 7.80 5.86
C ILE A 161 21.35 6.51 6.66
N ARG A 162 21.48 6.62 7.99
CA ARG A 162 21.70 5.46 8.88
C ARG A 162 20.43 4.66 9.21
N ARG A 163 19.25 5.28 9.11
CA ARG A 163 17.94 4.65 9.44
C ARG A 163 17.25 3.98 8.23
N GLY A 164 17.92 3.92 7.09
CA GLY A 164 17.41 3.35 5.83
C GLY A 164 17.94 1.95 5.52
N PHE A 165 18.68 1.36 6.47
CA PHE A 165 19.32 0.06 6.39
C PHE A 165 18.55 -0.99 7.20
N VAL A 166 18.21 -2.13 6.60
CA VAL A 166 17.61 -3.27 7.30
C VAL A 166 18.29 -4.57 6.87
N PRO A 167 19.16 -5.16 7.71
CA PRO A 167 19.71 -6.49 7.45
C PRO A 167 18.61 -7.55 7.63
N ARG A 168 18.66 -8.59 6.81
CA ARG A 168 17.72 -9.70 6.83
C ARG A 168 18.44 -10.99 7.19
N THR A 169 17.69 -11.93 7.76
CA THR A 169 18.21 -13.24 8.18
C THR A 169 18.65 -14.11 7.00
N ASP A 170 18.25 -13.76 5.78
CA ASP A 170 18.62 -14.46 4.54
C ASP A 170 19.91 -13.93 3.90
N GLY A 171 20.68 -13.09 4.62
CA GLY A 171 21.93 -12.50 4.14
C GLY A 171 21.74 -11.34 3.15
N THR A 172 20.50 -10.86 2.98
CA THR A 172 20.22 -9.66 2.20
C THR A 172 20.13 -8.41 3.06
N GLU A 173 20.37 -7.26 2.43
CA GLU A 173 20.29 -5.95 3.07
C GLU A 173 19.33 -5.07 2.27
N GLU A 174 18.40 -4.39 2.95
CA GLU A 174 17.64 -3.30 2.35
C GLU A 174 18.36 -1.98 2.57
N ARG A 175 18.51 -1.18 1.51
CA ARG A 175 19.07 0.16 1.56
C ARG A 175 18.14 1.16 0.91
N THR A 176 17.96 2.29 1.59
CA THR A 176 17.10 3.39 1.12
C THR A 176 17.94 4.54 0.61
N TYR A 177 17.64 4.98 -0.60
CA TYR A 177 18.24 6.11 -1.27
C TYR A 177 17.21 7.24 -1.35
N GLY A 178 17.51 8.33 -0.63
CA GLY A 178 16.66 9.49 -0.51
C GLY A 178 15.53 9.36 0.52
N SER A 179 15.04 10.50 0.99
CA SER A 179 13.88 10.61 1.87
C SER A 179 13.31 12.02 1.83
N VAL A 180 12.12 12.23 2.41
CA VAL A 180 11.57 13.59 2.58
C VAL A 180 12.51 14.48 3.40
N SER A 181 13.21 13.90 4.39
CA SER A 181 14.12 14.63 5.30
C SER A 181 15.52 14.89 4.75
N THR A 182 16.02 14.04 3.85
CA THR A 182 17.41 14.09 3.34
C THR A 182 17.49 14.45 1.86
N GLY A 183 16.35 14.84 1.27
CA GLY A 183 16.23 15.00 -0.18
C GLY A 183 16.01 13.65 -0.88
N GLY A 184 15.36 13.72 -2.03
CA GLY A 184 15.11 12.59 -2.92
C GLY A 184 15.68 12.86 -4.31
N PHE A 185 15.60 11.87 -5.17
CA PHE A 185 15.94 12.02 -6.57
C PHE A 185 14.96 12.93 -7.29
N ASP A 186 15.43 13.63 -8.32
CA ASP A 186 14.55 14.33 -9.24
C ASP A 186 13.67 13.33 -10.00
N ALA A 187 12.35 13.47 -9.87
CA ALA A 187 11.43 12.50 -10.45
C ALA A 187 11.33 12.60 -11.98
N ALA A 188 11.60 13.78 -12.56
CA ALA A 188 11.58 13.95 -14.01
C ALA A 188 12.83 13.32 -14.66
N GLU A 189 13.99 13.43 -14.01
CA GLU A 189 15.21 12.71 -14.40
C GLU A 189 15.00 11.19 -14.36
N TRP A 190 14.50 10.66 -13.24
CA TRP A 190 14.21 9.23 -13.14
C TRP A 190 13.10 8.77 -14.08
N SER A 191 12.13 9.62 -14.40
CA SER A 191 11.13 9.33 -15.42
C SER A 191 11.76 9.12 -16.80
N ARG A 192 12.76 9.92 -17.18
CA ARG A 192 13.52 9.71 -18.42
C ARG A 192 14.32 8.43 -18.35
N ARG A 193 15.07 8.23 -17.26
CA ARG A 193 15.88 7.01 -17.06
C ARG A 193 15.03 5.73 -17.19
N VAL A 194 13.88 5.66 -16.51
CA VAL A 194 12.98 4.51 -16.62
C VAL A 194 12.44 4.34 -18.04
N ALA A 195 12.17 5.43 -18.77
CA ALA A 195 11.74 5.36 -20.17
C ALA A 195 12.86 4.86 -21.10
N ASP A 196 14.11 5.24 -20.86
CA ASP A 196 15.30 4.76 -21.59
C ASP A 196 15.52 3.25 -21.38
N HIS A 197 15.04 2.71 -20.25
CA HIS A 197 14.96 1.28 -19.97
C HIS A 197 13.59 0.66 -20.33
N HIS A 198 12.83 1.27 -21.23
CA HIS A 198 11.54 0.77 -21.73
C HIS A 198 10.49 0.49 -20.63
N GLY A 199 10.54 1.22 -19.52
CA GLY A 199 9.66 1.04 -18.36
C GLY A 199 10.19 0.03 -17.34
N ASP A 200 11.34 -0.59 -17.56
CA ASP A 200 11.98 -1.48 -16.60
C ASP A 200 12.63 -0.68 -15.46
N VAL A 201 11.95 -0.64 -14.32
CA VAL A 201 12.41 0.09 -13.12
C VAL A 201 13.52 -0.68 -12.40
N THR A 202 13.58 -2.00 -12.58
CA THR A 202 14.62 -2.84 -11.97
C THR A 202 15.96 -2.60 -12.64
N GLU A 203 16.00 -2.66 -13.97
CA GLU A 203 17.20 -2.39 -14.76
C GLU A 203 17.65 -0.93 -14.64
N ALA A 204 16.72 0.03 -14.67
CA ALA A 204 17.06 1.44 -14.44
C ALA A 204 17.72 1.67 -13.06
N MET A 205 17.25 0.98 -12.02
CA MET A 205 17.84 1.04 -10.68
C MET A 205 19.19 0.33 -10.62
N LYS A 206 19.30 -0.87 -11.20
CA LYS A 206 20.56 -1.61 -11.25
C LYS A 206 21.64 -0.81 -11.98
N ALA A 207 21.32 -0.26 -13.15
CA ALA A 207 22.22 0.59 -13.92
C ALA A 207 22.70 1.78 -13.08
N TRP A 208 21.81 2.49 -12.39
CA TRP A 208 22.20 3.59 -11.50
C TRP A 208 23.11 3.15 -10.35
N LEU A 209 22.83 2.01 -9.70
CA LEU A 209 23.66 1.49 -8.61
C LEU A 209 25.07 1.14 -9.10
N VAL A 210 25.18 0.55 -10.29
CA VAL A 210 26.47 0.18 -10.89
C VAL A 210 27.24 1.41 -11.37
N GLU A 211 26.59 2.30 -12.12
CA GLU A 211 27.19 3.54 -12.64
C GLU A 211 27.74 4.43 -11.53
N THR A 212 27.08 4.44 -10.38
CA THR A 212 27.50 5.24 -9.23
C THR A 212 28.40 4.48 -8.25
N GLY A 213 28.83 3.27 -8.61
CA GLY A 213 29.76 2.44 -7.83
C GLY A 213 29.20 1.92 -6.51
N ARG A 214 27.87 1.88 -6.34
CA ARG A 214 27.18 1.40 -5.13
C ARG A 214 26.98 -0.10 -5.12
N ALA A 215 26.91 -0.71 -6.30
CA ALA A 215 26.75 -2.14 -6.46
C ALA A 215 27.70 -2.71 -7.53
N VAL A 216 28.00 -4.00 -7.40
CA VAL A 216 28.73 -4.77 -8.41
C VAL A 216 27.90 -4.93 -9.69
N ALA A 217 28.56 -5.13 -10.84
CA ALA A 217 27.90 -5.19 -12.14
C ALA A 217 26.83 -6.31 -12.27
N ASP A 218 27.04 -7.42 -11.57
CA ASP A 218 26.17 -8.60 -11.55
C ASP A 218 25.18 -8.60 -10.38
N ALA A 219 24.98 -7.45 -9.71
CA ALA A 219 24.07 -7.34 -8.58
C ALA A 219 22.64 -7.81 -8.93
N ASP A 220 22.01 -8.52 -8.00
CA ASP A 220 20.68 -9.11 -8.15
C ASP A 220 19.69 -8.47 -7.18
N ILE A 221 18.81 -7.62 -7.71
CA ILE A 221 17.81 -6.91 -6.92
C ILE A 221 16.70 -7.89 -6.51
N ALA A 222 16.60 -8.19 -5.21
CA ALA A 222 15.57 -9.08 -4.68
C ALA A 222 14.27 -8.37 -4.29
N TYR A 223 14.29 -7.04 -4.15
CA TYR A 223 13.15 -6.19 -3.82
C TYR A 223 13.40 -4.74 -4.23
N LEU A 224 12.35 -4.06 -4.67
CA LEU A 224 12.37 -2.64 -5.00
C LEU A 224 11.11 -1.96 -4.48
N GLU A 225 11.27 -0.80 -3.85
CA GLU A 225 10.20 0.11 -3.47
C GLU A 225 10.50 1.49 -4.04
N VAL A 226 9.46 2.15 -4.56
CA VAL A 226 9.51 3.54 -5.02
C VAL A 226 8.53 4.33 -4.17
N ARG A 227 8.98 5.45 -3.60
CA ARG A 227 8.12 6.42 -2.92
C ARG A 227 8.27 7.77 -3.60
N GLY A 228 7.17 8.34 -4.08
CA GLY A 228 7.13 9.67 -4.66
C GLY A 228 6.39 10.66 -3.78
N TRP A 229 6.84 11.91 -3.76
CA TRP A 229 6.15 13.04 -3.10
C TRP A 229 6.37 14.34 -3.89
N VAL A 230 5.49 15.32 -3.67
CA VAL A 230 5.68 16.69 -4.15
C VAL A 230 6.14 17.56 -2.97
N PRO A 231 7.32 18.20 -3.03
CA PRO A 231 7.79 19.08 -1.96
C PRO A 231 6.82 20.26 -1.71
N PRO A 232 6.61 20.69 -0.45
CA PRO A 232 5.84 21.89 -0.16
C PRO A 232 6.62 23.12 -0.65
N GLY A 233 6.09 23.85 -1.66
CA GLY A 233 6.66 25.13 -2.10
C GLY A 233 6.98 25.30 -3.59
N GLN A 234 6.56 24.42 -4.48
CA GLN A 234 6.59 24.67 -5.93
C GLN A 234 5.17 24.85 -6.46
N ARG A 235 4.71 26.11 -6.47
CA ARG A 235 3.69 26.62 -7.39
C ARG A 235 4.37 27.68 -8.25
#